data_AF-A0A2T4IB34-F1
#
_entry.id   AF-A0A2T4IB34-F1
#
_cell.length_a   1.000
_cell.length_b   1.000
_cell.length_c   1.000
_cell.angle_alpha   90.00
_cell.angle_beta   90.00
_cell.angle_gamma   90.00
#
_symmetry.space_group_name_H-M   'P 1'
#
loop_
_entity.id
_entity.type
_entity.pdbx_description
1 polymer ?
#
loop_
_entity_poly.entity_id
_entity_poly.type
_entity_poly.pdbx_seq_one_letter_code
_entity_poly.pdbx_strand_id
1 'polypeptide(L)'
;MKHTIIASILTLASFACSAQANLLVGKFGHGYSKLKGTPVWEVTMTGNQLNLVTLNAEEPTQPTHELSDAERRRFWQAMWWPEETSITATCVGNSKEVLCHVPSQTRNNIGGLKSQTSDYFYFDPIVGLMEIMRISN
;
A
#
# COMPACT_ATOMS: atom_id res chain seq x y z
N MET A 1 20.34 35.28 53.12
CA MET A 1 19.11 35.38 52.32
C MET A 1 19.36 34.79 50.94
N LYS A 2 18.62 33.71 50.63
CA LYS A 2 18.32 33.05 49.34
C LYS A 2 19.30 33.27 48.16
N HIS A 3 20.08 32.24 47.85
CA HIS A 3 20.67 32.03 46.52
C HIS A 3 19.64 31.31 45.64
N THR A 4 19.19 31.96 44.58
CA THR A 4 18.29 31.38 43.58
C THR A 4 19.13 30.65 42.54
N ILE A 5 19.15 29.32 42.59
CA ILE A 5 19.74 28.49 41.53
C ILE A 5 18.65 28.31 40.46
N ILE A 6 18.83 28.95 39.30
CA ILE A 6 18.00 28.73 38.11
C ILE A 6 18.56 27.52 37.38
N ALA A 7 17.90 26.38 37.50
CA ALA A 7 18.19 25.18 36.74
C ALA A 7 17.58 25.31 35.33
N SER A 8 18.43 25.57 34.34
CA SER A 8 18.05 25.52 32.93
C SER A 8 17.81 24.07 32.50
N ILE A 9 16.55 23.70 32.31
CA ILE A 9 16.14 22.42 31.74
C ILE A 9 16.36 22.49 30.23
N LEU A 10 17.39 21.80 29.73
CA LEU A 10 17.68 21.61 28.32
C LEU A 10 16.81 20.46 27.79
N THR A 11 15.58 20.74 27.33
CA THR A 11 14.77 19.75 26.58
C THR A 11 15.26 19.69 25.14
N LEU A 12 16.17 18.75 24.85
CA LEU A 12 16.43 18.29 23.49
C LEU A 12 15.17 17.56 22.98
N ALA A 13 14.36 18.24 22.17
CA ALA A 13 13.36 17.59 21.35
C ALA A 13 14.08 16.80 20.25
N SER A 14 14.37 15.53 20.51
CA SER A 14 14.81 14.59 19.49
C SER A 14 13.67 14.37 18.52
N PHE A 15 13.66 15.12 17.41
CA PHE A 15 12.86 14.80 16.25
C PHE A 15 13.38 13.49 15.65
N ALA A 16 12.87 12.36 16.15
CA ALA A 16 13.00 11.09 15.47
C ALA A 16 12.23 11.20 14.15
N CYS A 17 12.95 11.52 13.08
CA CYS A 17 12.45 11.34 11.72
C CYS A 17 12.37 9.82 11.49
N SER A 18 11.28 9.20 11.93
CA SER A 18 10.94 7.86 11.49
C SER A 18 10.58 7.97 10.02
N ALA A 19 11.52 7.60 9.14
CA ALA A 19 11.20 7.34 7.75
C ALA A 19 10.13 6.25 7.74
N GLN A 20 8.88 6.64 7.52
CA GLN A 20 7.76 5.72 7.48
C GLN A 20 8.03 4.74 6.33
N ALA A 21 8.23 3.46 6.66
CA ALA A 21 8.42 2.44 5.65
C ALA A 21 7.22 2.50 4.69
N ASN A 22 7.49 2.65 3.39
CA ASN A 22 6.42 2.71 2.41
C ASN A 22 5.70 1.35 2.40
N LEU A 23 4.41 1.36 2.74
CA LEU A 23 3.60 0.15 2.89
C LEU A 23 3.44 -0.65 1.60
N LEU A 24 3.79 -0.07 0.45
CA LEU A 24 3.71 -0.71 -0.86
C LEU A 24 5.06 -1.20 -1.37
N VAL A 25 6.19 -0.58 -1.06
CA VAL A 25 7.50 -1.01 -1.60
C VAL A 25 7.84 -2.43 -1.17
N GLY A 26 8.09 -3.34 -2.12
CA GLY A 26 8.43 -4.75 -1.89
C GLY A 26 7.82 -5.72 -2.91
N LYS A 27 7.98 -7.02 -2.66
CA LYS A 27 7.46 -8.09 -3.53
C LYS A 27 6.15 -8.66 -3.01
N PHE A 28 5.27 -9.01 -3.93
CA PHE A 28 3.94 -9.55 -3.65
C PHE A 28 3.66 -10.77 -4.49
N GLY A 29 2.89 -11.70 -3.94
CA GLY A 29 2.40 -12.86 -4.66
C GLY A 29 1.00 -13.24 -4.20
N HIS A 30 0.44 -14.29 -4.80
CA HIS A 30 -0.89 -14.80 -4.46
C HIS A 30 -0.83 -16.31 -4.16
N GLY A 31 -1.87 -16.82 -3.52
CA GLY A 31 -1.98 -18.23 -3.10
C GLY A 31 -2.18 -19.26 -4.22
N TYR A 32 -2.25 -18.82 -5.48
CA TYR A 32 -2.51 -19.67 -6.65
C TYR A 32 -1.25 -20.04 -7.45
N SER A 33 -0.08 -19.60 -7.00
CA SER A 33 1.20 -19.97 -7.62
C SER A 33 1.58 -21.41 -7.27
N LYS A 34 2.28 -22.11 -8.18
CA LYS A 34 2.73 -23.51 -7.97
C LYS A 34 3.56 -23.68 -6.70
N LEU A 35 4.35 -22.66 -6.36
CA LEU A 35 5.15 -22.60 -5.14
C LEU A 35 4.59 -21.47 -4.27
N LYS A 36 4.26 -21.79 -3.02
CA LYS A 36 3.80 -20.78 -2.07
C LYS A 36 4.89 -19.72 -1.88
N GLY A 37 4.50 -18.45 -1.97
CA GLY A 37 5.43 -17.33 -1.82
C GLY A 37 6.22 -16.99 -3.07
N THR A 38 5.86 -17.52 -4.25
CA THR A 38 6.41 -17.02 -5.52
C THR A 38 6.00 -15.57 -5.73
N PRO A 39 6.96 -14.65 -5.92
CA PRO A 39 6.65 -13.26 -6.22
C PRO A 39 6.14 -13.14 -7.66
N VAL A 40 5.06 -12.38 -7.81
CA VAL A 40 4.37 -12.09 -9.08
C VAL A 40 4.40 -10.60 -9.37
N TRP A 41 4.37 -9.76 -8.35
CA TRP A 41 4.52 -8.32 -8.48
C TRP A 41 5.66 -7.80 -7.62
N GLU A 42 6.26 -6.71 -8.04
CA GLU A 42 7.22 -5.94 -7.25
C GLU A 42 6.89 -4.46 -7.36
N VAL A 43 6.80 -3.79 -6.22
CA VAL A 43 6.70 -2.33 -6.16
C VAL A 43 8.06 -1.79 -5.75
N THR A 44 8.65 -1.00 -6.62
CA THR A 44 9.91 -0.30 -6.38
C THR A 44 9.66 1.20 -6.23
N MET A 45 10.61 1.91 -5.61
CA MET A 45 10.59 3.36 -5.54
C MET A 45 11.83 3.91 -6.23
N THR A 46 11.64 4.74 -7.25
CA THR A 46 12.72 5.42 -7.99
C THR A 46 12.55 6.91 -7.79
N GLY A 47 13.47 7.53 -7.03
CA GLY A 47 13.25 8.88 -6.53
C GLY A 47 12.02 8.91 -5.63
N ASN A 48 10.98 9.65 -6.03
CA ASN A 48 9.70 9.75 -5.32
C ASN A 48 8.54 9.04 -6.05
N GLN A 49 8.83 8.25 -7.10
CA GLN A 49 7.80 7.56 -7.87
C GLN A 49 7.77 6.07 -7.52
N LEU A 50 6.56 5.57 -7.21
CA LEU A 50 6.30 4.14 -7.10
C LEU A 50 6.14 3.51 -8.47
N ASN A 51 6.78 2.37 -8.70
CA ASN A 51 6.65 1.57 -9.91
C ASN A 51 6.26 0.15 -9.53
N LEU A 52 5.04 -0.24 -9.88
CA LEU A 52 4.55 -1.63 -9.87
C LEU A 52 5.03 -2.34 -11.12
N VAL A 53 5.68 -3.49 -10.97
CA VAL A 53 6.21 -4.36 -12.03
C VAL A 53 5.61 -5.75 -11.88
N THR A 54 5.05 -6.29 -12.96
CA THR A 54 4.68 -7.71 -13.03
C THR A 54 5.92 -8.53 -13.37
N LEU A 55 6.32 -9.41 -12.46
CA LEU A 55 7.48 -10.26 -12.60
C LEU A 55 7.20 -11.37 -13.61
N ASN A 56 8.15 -11.58 -14.52
CA ASN A 56 8.05 -12.55 -15.63
C ASN A 56 6.94 -12.24 -16.65
N ALA A 57 6.48 -10.98 -16.72
CA ALA A 57 5.62 -10.55 -17.81
C ALA A 57 6.40 -10.47 -19.13
N GLU A 58 5.77 -10.91 -20.22
CA GLU A 58 6.32 -10.75 -21.57
C GLU A 58 6.14 -9.30 -22.08
N GLU A 59 5.14 -8.59 -21.56
CA GLU A 59 4.88 -7.21 -21.91
C GLU A 59 5.62 -6.21 -21.01
N PRO A 60 6.06 -5.07 -21.57
CA PRO A 60 6.63 -3.99 -20.78
C PRO A 60 5.63 -3.46 -19.76
N THR A 61 6.12 -3.33 -18.52
CA THR A 61 5.37 -2.69 -17.44
C THR A 61 5.01 -1.25 -17.83
N GLN A 62 3.75 -0.89 -17.66
CA GLN A 62 3.30 0.47 -17.86
C GLN A 62 3.73 1.35 -16.67
N PRO A 63 4.04 2.64 -16.88
CA PRO A 63 4.31 3.55 -15.78
C PRO A 63 3.15 3.54 -14.79
N THR A 64 3.48 3.50 -13.51
CA THR A 64 2.52 3.60 -12.41
C THR A 64 2.91 4.74 -11.49
N HIS A 65 1.98 5.11 -10.63
CA HIS A 65 2.15 6.14 -9.62
C HIS A 65 1.34 5.78 -8.38
N GLU A 66 1.64 6.44 -7.27
CA GLU A 66 0.75 6.41 -6.11
C GLU A 66 -0.55 7.10 -6.47
N LEU A 67 -1.68 6.41 -6.36
CA LEU A 67 -2.99 6.97 -6.71
C LEU A 67 -3.30 8.13 -5.76
N SER A 68 -3.69 9.27 -6.34
CA SER A 68 -4.25 10.40 -5.59
C SER A 68 -5.58 10.03 -4.92
N ASP A 69 -6.03 10.84 -3.96
CA ASP A 69 -7.32 10.64 -3.29
C ASP A 69 -8.49 10.53 -4.27
N ALA A 70 -8.47 11.35 -5.33
CA ALA A 70 -9.51 11.35 -6.36
C ALA A 70 -9.49 10.06 -7.21
N GLU A 71 -8.31 9.55 -7.54
CA GLU A 71 -8.16 8.29 -8.27
C GLU A 71 -8.59 7.09 -7.41
N ARG A 72 -8.16 7.05 -6.14
CA ARG A 72 -8.61 6.01 -5.20
C ARG A 72 -10.13 6.02 -5.03
N ARG A 73 -10.75 7.18 -4.84
CA ARG A 73 -12.23 7.29 -4.74
C ARG A 73 -12.94 6.79 -5.99
N ARG A 74 -12.46 7.17 -7.19
CA ARG A 74 -13.02 6.68 -8.46
C ARG A 74 -12.92 5.17 -8.59
N PHE A 75 -11.79 4.59 -8.22
CA PHE A 75 -11.64 3.13 -8.18
C PHE A 75 -12.64 2.49 -7.19
N TRP A 76 -12.74 3.01 -5.97
CA TRP A 76 -13.71 2.53 -4.97
C TRP A 76 -15.16 2.57 -5.48
N GLN A 77 -15.55 3.66 -6.14
CA GLN A 77 -16.87 3.81 -6.76
C GLN A 77 -17.11 2.78 -7.87
N ALA A 78 -16.10 2.55 -8.72
CA ALA A 78 -16.18 1.54 -9.79
C ALA A 78 -16.35 0.10 -9.24
N MET A 79 -15.82 -0.16 -8.04
CA MET A 79 -16.00 -1.42 -7.34
C MET A 79 -17.32 -1.52 -6.55
N TRP A 80 -18.14 -0.47 -6.57
CA TRP A 80 -19.34 -0.32 -5.74
C TRP A 80 -19.06 -0.49 -4.23
N TRP A 81 -17.90 -0.02 -3.77
CA TRP A 81 -17.53 -0.02 -2.36
C TRP A 81 -17.91 1.29 -1.68
N PRO A 82 -18.10 1.32 -0.34
CA PRO A 82 -18.35 2.56 0.38
C PRO A 82 -17.16 3.51 0.23
N GLU A 83 -17.38 4.68 -0.38
CA GLU A 83 -16.32 5.60 -0.78
C GLU A 83 -15.47 6.08 0.41
N GLU A 84 -16.08 6.27 1.58
CA GLU A 84 -15.42 6.71 2.81
C GLU A 84 -14.29 5.76 3.24
N THR A 85 -14.35 4.49 2.83
CA THR A 85 -13.31 3.50 3.15
C THR A 85 -12.04 3.67 2.29
N SER A 86 -12.07 4.50 1.24
CA SER A 86 -10.89 4.74 0.39
C SER A 86 -9.82 5.59 1.07
N ILE A 87 -10.16 6.33 2.13
CA ILE A 87 -9.27 7.32 2.75
C ILE A 87 -8.07 6.68 3.46
N THR A 88 -8.23 5.46 3.97
CA THR A 88 -7.15 4.73 4.65
C THR A 88 -6.36 3.82 3.72
N ALA A 89 -6.74 3.74 2.44
CA ALA A 89 -6.05 2.92 1.47
C ALA A 89 -4.82 3.65 0.91
N THR A 90 -3.74 2.91 0.71
CA THR A 90 -2.56 3.35 -0.05
C THR A 90 -2.47 2.47 -1.29
N CYS A 91 -2.40 3.06 -2.48
CA CYS A 91 -2.45 2.30 -3.73
C CYS A 91 -1.39 2.78 -4.73
N VAL A 92 -0.82 1.85 -5.49
CA VAL A 92 0.01 2.11 -6.67
C VAL A 92 -0.65 1.48 -7.89
N GLY A 93 -0.63 2.16 -9.03
CA GLY A 93 -1.27 1.63 -10.22
C GLY A 93 -1.39 2.67 -11.33
N ASN A 94 -2.27 2.37 -12.28
CA ASN A 94 -2.63 3.21 -13.41
C ASN A 94 -4.11 2.96 -13.78
N SER A 95 -4.52 3.23 -15.02
CA SER A 95 -5.89 3.01 -15.49
C SER A 95 -6.26 1.53 -15.74
N LYS A 96 -5.28 0.62 -15.74
CA LYS A 96 -5.46 -0.80 -16.04
C LYS A 96 -5.31 -1.69 -14.81
N GLU A 97 -4.41 -1.35 -13.91
CA GLU A 97 -4.09 -2.19 -12.76
C GLU A 97 -3.90 -1.36 -11.51
N VAL A 98 -4.20 -1.97 -10.36
CA VAL A 98 -3.95 -1.36 -9.05
C VAL A 98 -3.54 -2.42 -8.04
N LEU A 99 -2.52 -2.08 -7.24
CA LEU A 99 -2.13 -2.80 -6.04
C LEU A 99 -2.35 -1.87 -4.85
N CYS A 100 -3.15 -2.32 -3.89
CA CYS A 100 -3.51 -1.53 -2.72
C CYS A 100 -3.16 -2.26 -1.42
N HIS A 101 -2.81 -1.46 -0.41
CA HIS A 101 -2.89 -1.81 0.99
C HIS A 101 -4.12 -1.15 1.62
N VAL A 102 -4.97 -1.93 2.27
CA VAL A 102 -6.13 -1.47 3.04
C VAL A 102 -6.05 -2.07 4.44
N PRO A 103 -5.86 -1.26 5.50
CA PRO A 103 -5.78 -1.77 6.86
C PRO A 103 -6.98 -2.64 7.22
N SER A 104 -6.75 -3.76 7.92
CA SER A 104 -7.80 -4.71 8.33
C SER A 104 -9.05 -4.07 8.91
N GLN A 105 -8.90 -3.04 9.76
CA GLN A 105 -10.02 -2.32 10.37
C GLN A 105 -10.97 -1.69 9.34
N THR A 106 -10.44 -1.17 8.24
CA THR A 106 -11.23 -0.62 7.13
C THR A 106 -11.68 -1.72 6.18
N ARG A 107 -10.77 -2.66 5.85
CA ARG A 107 -11.00 -3.77 4.94
C ARG A 107 -12.23 -4.60 5.32
N ASN A 108 -12.44 -4.81 6.62
CA ASN A 108 -13.59 -5.56 7.16
C ASN A 108 -14.96 -4.92 6.86
N ASN A 109 -14.98 -3.63 6.51
CA ASN A 109 -16.21 -2.91 6.14
C ASN A 109 -16.48 -2.92 4.62
N ILE A 110 -15.59 -3.53 3.82
CA ILE A 110 -15.69 -3.58 2.36
C ILE A 110 -16.11 -4.99 1.94
N GLY A 111 -17.28 -5.14 1.31
CA GLY A 111 -17.86 -6.45 0.98
C GLY A 111 -16.94 -7.40 0.19
N GLY A 112 -16.17 -6.87 -0.78
CA GLY A 112 -15.23 -7.63 -1.59
C GLY A 112 -13.88 -7.95 -0.91
N LEU A 113 -13.58 -7.28 0.21
CA LEU A 113 -12.32 -7.46 0.91
C LEU A 113 -12.46 -8.09 2.30
N LYS A 114 -13.65 -8.05 2.92
CA LYS A 114 -13.86 -8.50 4.31
C LYS A 114 -13.46 -9.95 4.57
N SER A 115 -13.55 -10.82 3.57
CA SER A 115 -13.20 -12.24 3.68
C SER A 115 -11.72 -12.52 3.48
N GLN A 116 -10.94 -11.54 3.03
CA GLN A 116 -9.50 -11.69 2.85
C GLN A 116 -8.79 -11.75 4.20
N THR A 117 -7.61 -12.35 4.22
CA THR A 117 -6.74 -12.42 5.41
C THR A 117 -5.62 -11.40 5.34
N SER A 118 -5.14 -11.11 4.13
CA SER A 118 -4.17 -10.08 3.85
C SER A 118 -4.80 -8.69 3.81
N ASP A 119 -4.01 -7.69 4.17
CA ASP A 119 -4.36 -6.28 4.01
C ASP A 119 -3.97 -5.76 2.60
N TYR A 120 -3.54 -6.65 1.70
CA TYR A 120 -3.16 -6.32 0.33
C TYR A 120 -4.07 -6.98 -0.70
N PHE A 121 -4.43 -6.23 -1.74
CA PHE A 121 -5.08 -6.77 -2.93
C PHE A 121 -4.45 -6.22 -4.21
N TYR A 122 -4.62 -6.97 -5.29
CA TYR A 122 -4.36 -6.55 -6.66
C TYR A 122 -5.68 -6.59 -7.44
N PHE A 123 -5.82 -5.72 -8.42
CA PHE A 123 -6.93 -5.74 -9.37
C PHE A 123 -6.44 -5.38 -10.77
N ASP A 124 -6.91 -6.13 -11.76
CA ASP A 124 -6.99 -5.69 -13.15
C ASP A 124 -8.29 -6.21 -13.80
N PRO A 125 -8.73 -5.66 -14.96
CA PRO A 125 -9.94 -6.10 -15.65
C PRO A 125 -9.95 -7.56 -16.14
N ILE A 126 -8.78 -8.20 -16.26
CA ILE A 126 -8.64 -9.56 -16.81
C ILE A 126 -8.79 -10.61 -15.69
N VAL A 127 -8.07 -10.43 -14.58
CA VAL A 127 -8.07 -11.37 -13.45
C VAL A 127 -9.08 -10.99 -12.36
N GLY A 128 -9.57 -9.76 -12.38
CA GLY A 128 -10.45 -9.21 -11.37
C GLY A 128 -9.73 -8.92 -10.05
N LEU A 129 -10.51 -8.86 -8.97
CA LEU A 129 -10.00 -8.61 -7.63
C LEU A 129 -9.32 -9.86 -7.06
N MET A 130 -8.06 -9.71 -6.63
CA MET A 130 -7.25 -10.80 -6.10
C MET A 130 -6.64 -10.43 -4.76
N GLU A 131 -6.80 -11.31 -3.76
CA GLU A 131 -6.01 -11.22 -2.52
C GLU A 131 -4.55 -11.54 -2.83
N ILE A 132 -3.65 -10.66 -2.41
CA ILE A 132 -2.20 -10.84 -2.54
C ILE A 132 -1.55 -10.73 -1.16
N MET A 133 -0.32 -11.23 -1.03
CA MET A 133 0.45 -11.16 0.19
C MET A 133 1.81 -10.57 -0.11
N ARG A 134 2.29 -9.71 0.79
CA ARG A 134 3.69 -9.31 0.81
C ARG A 134 4.55 -10.53 1.10
N ILE A 135 5.59 -10.72 0.29
CA ILE A 135 6.58 -11.77 0.48
C ILE A 135 7.73 -11.15 1.26
N SER A 136 7.93 -11.63 2.49
CA SER A 136 9.11 -11.30 3.29
C SER A 136 10.32 -11.98 2.67
N ASN A 137 11.37 -11.20 2.39
CA ASN A 137 12.69 -11.75 2.11
C ASN A 137 13.36 -12.20 3.41
#